data_AF-A0A952A743-F1
#
_entry.id   AF-A0A952A743-F1
#
_cell.length_a   1.000
_cell.length_b   1.000
_cell.length_c   1.000
_cell.angle_alpha   90.00
_cell.angle_beta   90.00
_cell.angle_gamma   90.00
#
_symmetry.space_group_name_H-M   'P 1'
#
loop_
_entity.id
_entity.type
_entity.pdbx_description
1 polymer ?
#
loop_
_entity_poly.entity_id
_entity_poly.type
_entity_poly.pdbx_seq_one_letter_code
_entity_poly.pdbx_strand_id
1 'polypeptide(L)'
;MPVSRNRCARATTLVVAGAMLALTSALAARADAPVEDEYLAVVLDQARLVKMPERVATVVVGNPLIADVSIQPGGLMVITGKGYGVTNVVALDRAGSPLMERKVLVKGAYDGTVVVYRGIERETYSCAPFCEPRVTLGDGQQFFGRNLSQTGTWLGQVQGAAQLGRR
;
A
#
# COMPACT_ATOMS: atom_id res chain seq x y z
N MET A 1 72.10 -68.96 -3.80
CA MET A 1 71.15 -70.03 -4.17
C MET A 1 69.73 -69.48 -4.03
N PRO A 2 68.77 -69.90 -4.88
CA PRO A 2 68.15 -68.97 -5.84
C PRO A 2 66.63 -68.77 -5.67
N VAL A 3 66.06 -67.84 -6.46
CA VAL A 3 64.69 -67.83 -7.03
C VAL A 3 63.55 -67.53 -6.01
N SER A 4 62.53 -66.67 -6.22
CA SER A 4 61.82 -66.17 -7.41
C SER A 4 61.03 -64.90 -6.99
N ARG A 5 61.11 -63.76 -7.67
CA ARG A 5 60.28 -63.32 -8.81
C ARG A 5 58.77 -63.16 -8.49
N ASN A 6 58.27 -61.91 -8.48
CA ASN A 6 57.46 -61.34 -9.58
C ASN A 6 56.60 -60.13 -9.17
N ARG A 7 56.78 -59.03 -9.93
CA ARG A 7 55.77 -58.20 -10.62
C ARG A 7 54.60 -57.61 -9.82
N CYS A 8 54.49 -56.28 -9.89
CA CYS A 8 53.37 -55.49 -10.47
C CYS A 8 53.46 -54.08 -9.87
N ALA A 9 53.97 -53.10 -10.59
CA ALA A 9 53.23 -52.31 -11.58
C ALA A 9 52.13 -51.43 -10.94
N ARG A 10 52.33 -50.11 -11.10
CA ARG A 10 51.34 -49.01 -11.09
C ARG A 10 50.91 -48.57 -9.68
N ALA A 11 50.80 -47.28 -9.37
CA ALA A 11 50.53 -46.14 -10.22
C ALA A 11 51.25 -44.88 -9.70
N THR A 12 51.96 -44.25 -10.61
CA THR A 12 52.33 -42.84 -10.61
C THR A 12 51.08 -42.00 -10.78
N THR A 13 50.75 -41.11 -9.84
CA THR A 13 50.05 -39.87 -10.19
C THR A 13 50.33 -38.74 -9.19
N LEU A 14 51.21 -37.84 -9.62
CA LEU A 14 51.19 -36.38 -9.41
C LEU A 14 50.94 -35.84 -7.98
N VAL A 15 52.07 -35.64 -7.29
CA VAL A 15 52.27 -34.47 -6.44
C VAL A 15 52.41 -33.25 -7.37
N VAL A 16 51.54 -32.24 -7.21
CA VAL A 16 51.64 -30.81 -7.60
C VAL A 16 50.25 -30.35 -8.04
N ALA A 17 49.51 -29.70 -7.14
CA ALA A 17 48.48 -28.66 -7.39
C ALA A 17 47.60 -28.49 -6.13
N GLY A 18 48.22 -28.14 -5.00
CA GLY A 18 47.52 -27.96 -3.72
C GLY A 18 47.65 -26.54 -3.19
N ALA A 19 47.28 -25.51 -3.95
CA ALA A 19 47.32 -24.13 -3.45
C ALA A 19 46.37 -23.13 -4.14
N MET A 20 45.39 -23.57 -4.94
CA MET A 20 44.60 -22.61 -5.72
C MET A 20 43.14 -23.02 -5.98
N LEU A 21 42.43 -23.54 -4.97
CA LEU A 21 40.98 -23.80 -5.10
C LEU A 21 40.27 -23.71 -3.74
N ALA A 22 40.16 -22.50 -3.18
CA ALA A 22 39.35 -22.24 -1.97
C ALA A 22 38.69 -20.85 -1.99
N LEU A 23 38.31 -20.36 -3.17
CA LEU A 23 37.68 -19.04 -3.32
C LEU A 23 36.42 -19.13 -4.21
N THR A 24 35.55 -20.09 -3.92
CA THR A 24 34.25 -20.21 -4.61
C THR A 24 33.13 -20.33 -3.61
N SER A 25 32.18 -19.39 -3.74
CA SER A 25 30.80 -19.41 -3.26
C SER A 25 30.53 -19.31 -1.75
N ALA A 26 30.75 -18.11 -1.20
CA ALA A 26 29.91 -17.58 -0.11
C ALA A 26 29.11 -16.38 -0.63
N LEU A 27 28.30 -16.59 -1.67
CA LEU A 27 27.25 -15.64 -2.04
C LEU A 27 26.11 -15.85 -1.05
N ALA A 28 26.25 -15.25 0.14
CA ALA A 28 25.18 -15.21 1.12
C ALA A 28 23.95 -14.59 0.45
N ALA A 29 22.91 -15.41 0.25
CA ALA A 29 21.60 -14.93 -0.11
C ALA A 29 21.17 -13.93 0.96
N ARG A 30 21.17 -12.65 0.61
CA ARG A 30 20.50 -11.63 1.40
C ARG A 30 19.03 -11.96 1.31
N ALA A 31 18.49 -12.60 2.35
CA ALA A 31 17.06 -12.63 2.55
C ALA A 31 16.66 -11.19 2.80
N ASP A 32 16.05 -10.54 1.80
CA ASP A 32 15.30 -9.32 2.01
C ASP A 32 14.21 -9.67 3.03
N ALA A 33 14.46 -9.35 4.30
CA ALA A 33 13.42 -9.39 5.30
C ALA A 33 12.31 -8.44 4.81
N PRO A 34 11.03 -8.85 4.83
CA PRO A 34 9.96 -7.94 4.49
C PRO A 34 10.07 -6.75 5.44
N VAL A 35 10.35 -5.58 4.88
CA VAL A 35 10.19 -4.33 5.60
C VAL A 35 8.71 -4.28 5.94
N GLU A 36 8.36 -4.50 7.21
CA GLU A 36 7.03 -4.16 7.70
C GLU A 36 6.85 -2.68 7.38
N ASP A 37 6.02 -2.39 6.37
CA ASP A 37 5.68 -1.03 5.98
C ASP A 37 5.29 -0.28 7.26
N GLU A 38 6.14 0.65 7.70
CA GLU A 38 5.90 1.44 8.92
C GLU A 38 4.52 2.12 8.87
N TYR A 39 4.04 2.35 7.65
CA TYR A 39 2.76 2.93 7.33
C TYR A 39 1.95 2.08 6.35
N LEU A 40 0.70 1.81 6.70
CA LEU A 40 -0.31 1.41 5.74
C LEU A 40 -0.64 2.62 4.84
N ALA A 41 -0.02 2.68 3.66
CA ALA A 41 -0.34 3.71 2.67
C ALA A 41 -1.77 3.52 2.12
N VAL A 42 -2.56 4.59 2.15
CA VAL A 42 -3.90 4.70 1.57
C VAL A 42 -3.92 5.94 0.68
N VAL A 43 -4.57 5.83 -0.47
CA VAL A 43 -4.73 6.97 -1.38
C VAL A 43 -5.98 7.75 -0.99
N LEU A 44 -5.91 9.08 -1.06
CA LEU A 44 -7.05 9.95 -0.82
C LEU A 44 -8.24 9.57 -1.72
N ASP A 45 -9.44 9.54 -1.14
CA ASP A 45 -10.69 9.09 -1.76
C ASP A 45 -10.70 7.62 -2.20
N GLN A 46 -9.74 6.81 -1.75
CA GLN A 46 -9.69 5.38 -2.02
C GLN A 46 -9.78 4.55 -0.73
N ALA A 47 -10.29 3.33 -0.89
CA ALA A 47 -10.38 2.36 0.17
C ALA A 47 -9.29 1.29 0.04
N ARG A 48 -8.71 0.88 1.16
CA ARG A 48 -7.78 -0.23 1.27
C ARG A 48 -8.34 -1.28 2.22
N LEU A 49 -8.32 -2.54 1.76
CA LEU A 49 -8.80 -3.67 2.53
C LEU A 49 -7.65 -4.24 3.37
N VAL A 50 -7.91 -4.49 4.64
CA VAL A 50 -6.99 -5.11 5.59
C VAL A 50 -7.71 -6.24 6.32
N LYS A 51 -7.09 -7.42 6.38
CA LYS A 51 -7.64 -8.53 7.16
C LYS A 51 -7.38 -8.30 8.65
N MET A 52 -8.43 -8.41 9.45
CA MET A 52 -8.33 -8.28 10.90
C MET A 52 -7.96 -9.60 11.57
N PRO A 53 -7.30 -9.54 12.73
CA PRO A 53 -7.19 -10.71 13.61
C PRO A 53 -8.57 -11.21 14.04
N GLU A 54 -8.62 -12.48 14.42
CA GLU A 54 -9.80 -13.02 15.08
C GLU A 54 -10.05 -12.30 16.42
N ARG A 55 -11.30 -12.30 16.88
CA ARG A 55 -11.73 -11.75 18.19
C ARG A 55 -11.71 -10.22 18.32
N VAL A 56 -11.54 -9.47 17.23
CA VAL A 56 -11.77 -8.01 17.25
C VAL A 56 -13.22 -7.72 17.63
N ALA A 57 -13.39 -6.88 18.64
CA ALA A 57 -14.69 -6.43 19.14
C ALA A 57 -14.91 -4.94 18.89
N THR A 58 -13.84 -4.14 18.91
CA THR A 58 -13.91 -2.68 18.75
C THR A 58 -12.76 -2.19 17.90
N VAL A 59 -13.02 -1.22 17.05
CA VAL A 59 -11.99 -0.54 16.26
C VAL A 59 -12.03 0.94 16.63
N VAL A 60 -10.87 1.49 16.94
CA VAL A 60 -10.67 2.90 17.28
C VAL A 60 -9.80 3.53 16.22
N VAL A 61 -10.23 4.70 15.74
CA VAL A 61 -9.51 5.50 14.76
C VAL A 61 -9.01 6.75 15.45
N GLY A 62 -7.71 7.05 15.32
CA GLY A 62 -7.09 8.22 15.95
C GLY A 62 -7.70 9.53 15.44
N ASN A 63 -7.78 9.70 14.11
CA ASN A 63 -8.40 10.86 13.48
C ASN A 63 -9.32 10.48 12.31
N PRO A 64 -10.66 10.52 12.48
CA PRO A 64 -11.63 10.17 11.45
C PRO A 64 -11.73 11.18 10.29
N LEU A 65 -11.06 12.34 10.41
CA LEU A 65 -10.93 13.31 9.31
C LEU A 65 -9.82 12.91 8.32
N ILE A 66 -8.83 12.12 8.76
CA ILE A 66 -7.73 11.65 7.91
C ILE A 66 -8.10 10.32 7.27
N ALA A 67 -8.54 9.35 8.06
CA ALA A 67 -8.99 8.05 7.56
C ALA A 67 -10.23 7.60 8.32
N ASP A 68 -11.13 6.90 7.64
CA ASP A 68 -12.30 6.27 8.25
C ASP A 68 -12.28 4.75 8.06
N VAL A 69 -12.97 4.03 8.91
CA VAL A 69 -12.91 2.57 8.94
C VAL A 69 -14.31 1.97 9.02
N SER A 70 -14.59 1.03 8.12
CA SER A 70 -15.79 0.18 8.20
C SER A 70 -15.41 -1.28 8.29
N ILE A 71 -16.20 -2.04 9.05
CA ILE A 71 -16.00 -3.48 9.22
C ILE A 71 -16.97 -4.21 8.30
N GLN A 72 -16.43 -5.10 7.49
CA GLN A 72 -17.20 -5.98 6.62
C GLN A 72 -17.29 -7.40 7.20
N PRO A 73 -18.34 -8.16 6.88
CA PRO A 73 -18.44 -9.56 7.24
C PRO A 73 -17.20 -10.36 6.81
N GLY A 74 -16.81 -11.36 7.60
CA GLY A 74 -15.62 -12.18 7.32
C GLY A 74 -14.29 -11.61 7.84
N GLY A 75 -14.33 -10.62 8.74
CA GLY A 75 -13.14 -10.10 9.40
C GLY A 75 -12.30 -9.17 8.51
N LEU A 76 -12.94 -8.48 7.57
CA LEU A 76 -12.30 -7.51 6.69
C LEU A 76 -12.55 -6.10 7.21
N MET A 77 -11.48 -5.32 7.32
CA MET A 77 -11.50 -3.90 7.62
C MET A 77 -11.30 -3.13 6.32
N VAL A 78 -12.21 -2.21 6.02
CA VAL A 78 -12.11 -1.30 4.89
C VAL A 78 -11.70 0.06 5.44
N ILE A 79 -10.49 0.50 5.11
CA ILE A 79 -9.92 1.77 5.54
C ILE A 79 -10.01 2.74 4.36
N THR A 80 -10.69 3.87 4.52
CA THR A 80 -10.89 4.89 3.49
C THR A 80 -10.10 6.14 3.82
N GLY A 81 -9.26 6.61 2.88
CA GLY A 81 -8.54 7.87 3.02
C GLY A 81 -9.48 9.07 2.78
N LYS A 82 -9.65 9.93 3.78
CA LYS A 82 -10.52 11.12 3.72
C LYS A 82 -9.77 12.45 3.70
N GLY A 83 -8.55 12.47 4.25
CA GLY A 83 -7.73 13.66 4.29
C GLY A 83 -6.25 13.32 4.38
N TYR A 84 -5.40 14.23 3.93
CA TYR A 84 -3.95 14.03 3.97
C TYR A 84 -3.41 13.98 5.40
N GLY A 85 -2.42 13.12 5.60
CA GLY A 85 -1.69 13.05 6.87
C GLY A 85 -1.46 11.64 7.33
N VAL A 86 -1.05 11.53 8.59
CA VAL A 86 -0.80 10.25 9.27
C VAL A 86 -1.76 10.14 10.44
N THR A 87 -2.44 9.01 10.53
CA THR A 87 -3.24 8.62 11.71
C THR A 87 -2.95 7.17 12.07
N ASN A 88 -3.64 6.61 13.04
CA ASN A 88 -3.55 5.20 13.39
C ASN A 88 -4.94 4.59 13.55
N VAL A 89 -4.99 3.28 13.34
CA VAL A 89 -6.16 2.45 13.58
C VAL A 89 -5.76 1.35 14.55
N VAL A 90 -6.54 1.20 15.61
CA VAL A 90 -6.31 0.24 16.70
C VAL A 90 -7.53 -0.68 16.80
N ALA A 91 -7.30 -1.98 16.74
CA ALA A 91 -8.34 -2.99 16.95
C ALA A 91 -8.17 -3.62 18.33
N LEU A 92 -9.25 -3.66 19.10
CA LEU A 92 -9.29 -4.16 20.46
C LEU A 92 -10.16 -5.42 20.56
N ASP A 93 -9.85 -6.29 21.52
CA ASP A 93 -10.71 -7.40 21.92
C ASP A 93 -11.82 -6.95 22.88
N ARG A 94 -12.67 -7.89 23.34
CA ARG A 94 -13.75 -7.60 24.30
C ARG A 94 -13.26 -7.17 25.68
N ALA A 95 -12.01 -7.47 26.04
CA ALA A 95 -11.39 -7.06 27.29
C ALA A 95 -10.73 -5.67 27.17
N GLY A 96 -10.75 -5.06 25.98
CA GLY A 96 -10.11 -3.77 25.70
C GLY A 96 -8.60 -3.88 25.43
N SER A 97 -8.07 -5.11 25.27
CA SER A 97 -6.65 -5.30 24.94
C SER A 97 -6.40 -5.07 23.44
N PRO A 98 -5.33 -4.35 23.05
CA PRO A 98 -5.02 -4.13 21.65
C PRO A 98 -4.56 -5.43 20.97
N LEU A 99 -5.28 -5.83 19.93
CA LEU A 99 -4.95 -6.97 19.08
C LEU A 99 -4.11 -6.55 17.86
N MET A 100 -4.31 -5.32 17.39
CA MET A 100 -3.60 -4.77 16.23
C MET A 100 -3.54 -3.25 16.34
N GLU A 101 -2.40 -2.68 15.99
CA GLU A 101 -2.23 -1.27 15.74
C GLU A 101 -1.50 -1.07 14.40
N ARG A 102 -2.00 -0.13 13.59
CA ARG A 102 -1.40 0.25 12.30
C ARG A 102 -1.42 1.76 12.13
N LYS A 103 -0.29 2.35 11.77
CA LYS A 103 -0.23 3.74 11.29
C LYS A 103 -0.73 3.77 9.85
N VAL A 104 -1.65 4.68 9.54
CA VAL A 104 -2.23 4.90 8.22
C VAL A 104 -1.68 6.21 7.68
N LEU A 105 -1.02 6.15 6.52
CA LEU A 105 -0.55 7.32 5.79
C LEU A 105 -1.47 7.57 4.60
N VAL A 106 -2.15 8.71 4.59
CA VAL A 106 -3.02 9.11 3.47
C VAL A 106 -2.27 10.06 2.55
N LYS A 107 -2.10 9.62 1.30
CA LYS A 107 -1.34 10.33 0.25
C LYS A 107 -2.20 10.62 -0.97
N GLY A 108 -1.73 11.49 -1.86
CA GLY A 108 -2.46 11.85 -3.08
C GLY A 108 -2.51 10.69 -4.08
N ALA A 109 -3.50 10.71 -4.96
CA ALA A 109 -3.47 9.89 -6.16
C ALA A 109 -2.36 10.44 -7.08
N TYR A 110 -1.46 9.57 -7.53
CA TYR A 110 -0.37 9.92 -8.45
C TYR A 110 -0.66 9.42 -9.87
N ASP A 111 -1.58 8.48 -10.01
CA ASP A 111 -1.99 7.89 -11.28
C ASP A 111 -2.98 8.81 -11.99
N GLY A 112 -2.62 9.24 -13.20
CA GLY A 112 -3.45 10.08 -14.04
C GLY A 112 -3.83 11.43 -13.45
N THR A 113 -3.23 11.88 -12.35
CA THR A 113 -3.58 13.16 -11.70
C THR A 113 -2.60 14.25 -12.09
N VAL A 114 -3.11 15.38 -12.57
CA VAL A 114 -2.31 16.57 -12.93
C VAL A 114 -2.71 17.72 -12.01
N VAL A 115 -1.72 18.36 -11.40
CA VAL A 115 -1.92 19.53 -10.55
C VAL A 115 -1.35 20.75 -11.25
N VAL A 116 -2.19 21.77 -11.44
CA VAL A 116 -1.82 23.05 -12.06
C VAL A 116 -1.78 24.12 -10.97
N TYR A 117 -0.67 24.85 -10.89
CA TYR A 117 -0.52 25.99 -9.99
C TYR A 117 -0.62 27.31 -10.78
N ARG A 118 -1.56 28.17 -10.39
CA ARG A 118 -1.76 29.52 -10.95
C ARG A 118 -1.51 30.54 -9.84
N GLY A 119 -0.24 30.89 -9.64
CA GLY A 119 0.17 31.68 -8.48
C GLY A 119 -0.02 30.88 -7.18
N ILE A 120 -0.92 31.34 -6.30
CA ILE A 120 -1.27 30.64 -5.05
C ILE A 120 -2.45 29.67 -5.20
N GLU A 121 -3.11 29.66 -6.37
CA GLU A 121 -4.25 28.80 -6.63
C GLU A 121 -3.79 27.44 -7.15
N ARG A 122 -4.31 26.37 -6.53
CA ARG A 122 -4.06 24.99 -6.93
C ARG A 122 -5.30 24.40 -7.58
N GLU A 123 -5.16 23.84 -8.77
CA GLU A 123 -6.24 23.16 -9.50
C GLU A 123 -5.83 21.71 -9.75
N THR A 124 -6.68 20.75 -9.41
CA THR A 124 -6.39 19.32 -9.62
C THR A 124 -7.27 18.76 -10.75
N TYR A 125 -6.67 17.93 -11.60
CA TYR A 125 -7.30 17.30 -12.76
C TYR A 125 -7.04 15.80 -12.76
N SER A 126 -8.01 15.03 -13.24
CA SER A 126 -7.90 13.60 -13.50
C SER A 126 -7.89 13.36 -15.01
N CYS A 127 -6.81 12.78 -15.52
CA CYS A 127 -6.51 12.64 -16.93
C CYS A 127 -6.49 11.18 -17.36
N ALA A 128 -7.45 10.81 -18.24
CA ALA A 128 -7.46 9.51 -18.92
C ALA A 128 -8.45 9.49 -20.10
N PRO A 129 -8.05 9.73 -21.37
CA PRO A 129 -6.85 10.39 -21.89
C PRO A 129 -6.97 11.93 -21.93
N PHE A 130 -8.17 12.47 -21.75
CA PHE A 130 -8.43 13.90 -21.57
C PHE A 130 -8.51 14.23 -20.07
N CYS A 131 -8.19 15.46 -19.71
CA CYS A 131 -8.14 15.93 -18.32
C CYS A 131 -9.45 16.58 -17.92
N GLU A 132 -10.12 15.98 -16.93
CA GLU A 132 -11.34 16.51 -16.33
C GLU A 132 -11.05 17.10 -14.95
N PRO A 133 -11.73 18.20 -14.54
CA PRO A 133 -11.51 18.80 -13.24
C PRO A 133 -11.90 17.82 -12.12
N ARG A 134 -11.01 17.66 -11.14
CA ARG A 134 -11.25 16.84 -9.94
C ARG A 134 -11.00 17.69 -8.70
N VAL A 135 -12.05 17.88 -7.90
CA VAL A 135 -11.94 18.60 -6.64
C VAL A 135 -11.15 17.75 -5.63
N THR A 136 -10.03 18.28 -5.15
CA THR A 136 -9.15 17.61 -4.18
C THR A 136 -8.87 18.54 -2.99
N LEU A 137 -8.65 17.97 -1.80
CA LEU A 137 -8.36 18.74 -0.58
C LEU A 137 -7.13 19.64 -0.77
N GLY A 138 -7.30 20.95 -0.57
CA GLY A 138 -6.26 21.95 -0.75
C GLY A 138 -6.21 22.61 -2.14
N ASP A 139 -7.18 22.32 -3.02
CA ASP A 139 -7.40 23.14 -4.22
C ASP A 139 -7.88 24.55 -3.86
N GLY A 140 -7.65 25.51 -4.77
CA GLY A 140 -8.03 26.91 -4.59
C GLY A 140 -9.54 27.07 -4.41
N GLN A 141 -9.95 27.98 -3.52
CA GLN A 141 -11.36 28.14 -3.11
C GLN A 141 -12.30 28.40 -4.30
N GLN A 142 -11.87 29.18 -5.29
CA GLN A 142 -12.70 29.47 -6.46
C GLN A 142 -12.89 28.25 -7.38
N PHE A 143 -11.84 27.44 -7.59
CA PHE A 143 -11.92 26.18 -8.34
C PHE A 143 -12.78 25.15 -7.60
N PHE A 144 -12.54 25.00 -6.29
CA PHE A 144 -13.30 24.10 -5.41
C PHE A 144 -14.81 24.44 -5.43
N GLY A 145 -15.17 25.70 -5.17
CA GLY A 145 -16.58 26.12 -5.09
C GLY A 145 -17.34 26.03 -6.42
N ARG A 146 -16.67 26.30 -7.55
CA ARG A 146 -17.28 26.21 -8.87
C ARG A 146 -17.61 24.77 -9.25
N ASN A 147 -16.67 23.85 -9.09
CA ASN A 147 -16.87 22.45 -9.45
C ASN A 147 -17.84 21.73 -8.48
N LEU A 148 -17.81 22.09 -7.18
CA LEU A 148 -18.74 21.55 -6.20
C LEU A 148 -20.18 22.04 -6.44
N SER A 149 -20.37 23.32 -6.77
CA SER A 149 -21.70 23.86 -7.07
C SER A 149 -22.30 23.23 -8.34
N GLN A 150 -21.50 23.03 -9.40
CA GLN A 150 -21.93 22.29 -10.59
C GLN A 150 -22.39 20.86 -10.25
N THR A 151 -21.62 20.15 -9.43
CA THR A 151 -21.99 18.81 -8.97
C THR A 151 -23.29 18.83 -8.16
N GLY A 152 -23.44 19.79 -7.25
CA GLY A 152 -24.66 19.97 -6.44
C GLY A 152 -25.90 20.29 -7.28
N THR A 153 -25.78 21.17 -8.27
CA THR A 153 -26.87 21.48 -9.22
C THR A 153 -27.28 20.23 -10.00
N TRP A 154 -26.31 19.46 -10.50
CA TRP A 154 -26.59 18.22 -11.22
C TRP A 154 -27.30 17.18 -10.32
N LEU A 155 -26.81 16.97 -9.10
CA LEU A 155 -27.44 16.07 -8.14
C LEU A 155 -28.87 16.49 -7.79
N GLY A 156 -29.11 17.79 -7.59
CA GLY A 156 -30.45 18.33 -7.34
C GLY A 156 -31.41 18.10 -8.50
N GLN A 157 -30.94 18.23 -9.75
CA GLN A 157 -31.71 17.93 -10.95
C GLN A 157 -32.06 16.44 -11.07
N VAL A 158 -31.09 15.56 -10.79
CA VAL A 158 -31.28 14.10 -10.82
C VAL A 158 -32.25 13.63 -9.73
N GLN A 159 -32.18 14.20 -8.53
CA GLN A 159 -33.11 13.88 -7.44
C GLN A 159 -34.53 14.37 -7.71
N GLY A 160 -34.69 15.55 -8.31
CA GLY A 160 -36.01 16.06 -8.73
C GLY A 160 -36.66 15.22 -9.84
N ALA A 161 -35.87 14.73 -10.79
CA ALA A 161 -36.35 13.84 -11.86
C ALA A 161 -36.78 12.45 -11.33
N ALA A 162 -36.04 11.90 -10.35
CA ALA A 162 -36.36 10.60 -9.74
C ALA A 162 -37.69 10.60 -8.95
N GLN A 163 -38.16 11.75 -8.47
CA GLN A 163 -39.45 11.88 -7.78
C GLN A 163 -40.65 11.97 -8.74
N LEU A 164 -40.45 12.43 -9.98
CA LEU A 164 -41.51 12.56 -10.99
C LEU A 164 -41.83 11.23 -11.70
N GLY A 165 -40.88 10.30 -11.79
CA GLY A 165 -41.08 8.97 -12.40
C GLY A 165 -41.71 7.90 -11.51
N ARG A 166 -42.18 8.27 -10.30
CA ARG A 166 -42.71 7.34 -9.29
C ARG A 166 -44.22 7.49 -9.05
N ARG A 167 -44.94 8.11 -9.99
CA ARG A 167 -46.40 8.25 -10.00
C ARG A 167 -47.03 7.40 -11.08
#